data_AF-A0A6P0VCJ9-F1
#
_entry.id   AF-A0A6P0VCJ9-F1
#
_cell.length_a   1.000
_cell.length_b   1.000
_cell.length_c   1.000
_cell.angle_alpha   90.00
_cell.angle_beta   90.00
_cell.angle_gamma   90.00
#
_symmetry.space_group_name_H-M   'P 1'
#
loop_
_entity.id
_entity.type
_entity.pdbx_description
1 polymer ?
#
loop_
_entity_poly.entity_id
_entity_poly.type
_entity_poly.pdbx_seq_one_letter_code
_entity_poly.pdbx_strand_id
1 'polypeptide(L)'
;MITLTKRSYANETDLPAIANLINACEAVDQLEQGTSVSELEQSMDNPWLDPARDICLWEDAGGKLIGYSRVGIPKSGKEIEGFLGFRVHPTARGGDLESQIIAWGKGRLREVSQERGKKVQLRSGARAGQSQLVALLERHGFIPERYFYFFCYWLLVICAYSINH
;
A
#
# COMPACT_ATOMS: atom_id res chain seq x y z
N MET A 1 23.80 5.71 0.85
CA MET A 1 22.72 5.05 1.62
C MET A 1 21.69 6.13 1.93
N ILE A 2 20.44 5.93 1.50
CA ILE A 2 19.34 6.81 1.92
C ILE A 2 18.95 6.36 3.32
N THR A 3 19.10 7.23 4.32
CA THR A 3 18.56 6.96 5.65
C THR A 3 17.04 7.06 5.56
N LEU A 4 16.36 5.96 5.87
CA LEU A 4 14.91 5.85 5.82
C LEU A 4 14.37 5.78 7.24
N THR A 5 13.48 6.70 7.59
CA THR A 5 12.77 6.68 8.87
C THR A 5 11.36 6.17 8.64
N LYS A 6 11.01 5.08 9.33
CA LYS A 6 9.67 4.49 9.29
C LYS A 6 8.88 4.98 10.50
N ARG A 7 7.66 5.48 10.29
CA ARG A 7 6.72 5.87 11.36
C ARG A 7 5.26 5.53 11.03
N SER A 8 4.42 5.47 12.05
CA SER A 8 2.97 5.38 11.88
C SER A 8 2.37 6.73 11.49
N TYR A 9 1.20 6.71 10.87
CA TYR A 9 0.38 7.91 10.69
C TYR A 9 0.00 8.50 12.06
N ALA A 10 0.19 9.80 12.23
CA ALA A 10 -0.09 10.47 13.48
C ALA A 10 -1.52 11.03 13.52
N ASN A 11 -1.85 11.91 12.57
CA ASN A 11 -3.14 12.58 12.47
C ASN A 11 -3.23 13.35 11.14
N GLU A 12 -4.27 14.17 11.00
CA GLU A 12 -4.60 14.94 9.80
C GLU A 12 -3.46 15.83 9.28
N THR A 13 -2.47 16.19 10.11
CA THR A 13 -1.29 16.94 9.67
C THR A 13 -0.42 16.18 8.66
N ASP A 14 -0.53 14.85 8.61
CA ASP A 14 0.16 14.01 7.63
C ASP A 14 -0.55 13.96 6.26
N LEU A 15 -1.85 14.33 6.20
CA LEU A 15 -2.66 14.20 4.98
C LEU A 15 -2.14 15.04 3.81
N PRO A 16 -1.72 16.32 3.99
CA PRO A 16 -1.13 17.09 2.91
C PRO A 16 0.14 16.44 2.33
N ALA A 17 0.99 15.85 3.19
CA ALA A 17 2.21 15.17 2.75
C ALA A 17 1.88 13.90 1.95
N ILE A 18 0.88 13.13 2.39
CA ILE A 18 0.41 11.93 1.70
C ILE A 18 -0.20 12.30 0.33
N ALA A 19 -1.05 13.32 0.28
CA ALA A 19 -1.64 13.82 -0.97
C ALA A 19 -0.55 14.26 -1.96
N ASN A 20 0.44 15.02 -1.48
CA ASN A 20 1.58 15.43 -2.30
C ASN A 20 2.38 14.25 -2.84
N LEU A 21 2.61 13.21 -2.04
CA LEU A 21 3.30 11.99 -2.50
C LEU A 21 2.48 11.24 -3.56
N ILE A 22 1.17 11.08 -3.35
CA ILE A 22 0.28 10.42 -4.31
C ILE A 22 0.27 11.19 -5.63
N ASN A 23 0.15 12.52 -5.58
CA ASN A 23 0.15 13.38 -6.76
C ASN A 23 1.51 13.40 -7.47
N ALA A 24 2.63 13.30 -6.74
CA ALA A 24 3.96 13.15 -7.33
C ALA A 24 4.13 11.82 -8.07
N CYS A 25 3.53 10.73 -7.55
CA CYS A 25 3.48 9.45 -8.27
C CYS A 25 2.60 9.57 -9.52
N GLU A 26 1.43 10.20 -9.39
CA GLU A 26 0.49 10.40 -10.48
C GLU A 26 1.09 11.19 -11.65
N ALA A 27 1.88 12.24 -11.37
CA ALA A 27 2.55 13.02 -12.41
C ALA A 27 3.48 12.21 -13.31
N VAL A 28 4.01 11.08 -12.82
CA VAL A 28 4.88 10.17 -13.56
C VAL A 28 4.10 9.00 -14.15
N ASP A 29 3.21 8.41 -13.36
CA ASP A 29 2.52 7.17 -13.73
C ASP A 29 1.30 7.42 -14.63
N GLN A 30 0.74 8.65 -14.63
CA GLN A 30 -0.43 9.07 -15.43
C GLN A 30 -1.60 8.08 -15.34
N LEU A 31 -1.96 7.73 -14.11
CA LEU A 31 -2.94 6.69 -13.80
C LEU A 31 -4.33 7.23 -13.50
N GLU A 32 -4.50 8.55 -13.53
CA GLU A 32 -5.67 9.31 -13.10
C GLU A 32 -6.06 8.99 -11.65
N GLN A 33 -5.07 8.73 -10.79
CA GLN A 33 -5.21 8.40 -9.36
C GLN A 33 -4.63 9.48 -8.44
N GLY A 34 -4.63 10.73 -8.91
CA GLY A 34 -4.38 11.88 -8.04
C GLY A 34 -5.39 11.89 -6.90
N THR A 35 -5.02 12.53 -5.79
CA THR A 35 -5.95 12.68 -4.66
C THR A 35 -5.86 14.05 -4.03
N SER A 36 -6.98 14.47 -3.44
CA SER A 36 -7.06 15.64 -2.59
C SER A 36 -6.96 15.28 -1.10
N VAL A 37 -6.63 16.28 -0.27
CA VAL A 37 -6.64 16.11 1.19
C VAL A 37 -8.04 15.69 1.67
N SER A 38 -9.10 16.29 1.14
CA SER A 38 -10.48 15.98 1.54
C SER A 38 -10.91 14.54 1.18
N GLU A 39 -10.46 14.00 0.06
CA GLU A 39 -10.66 12.58 -0.26
C GLU A 39 -9.92 11.67 0.71
N LEU A 40 -8.71 12.04 1.12
CA LEU A 40 -7.96 11.30 2.13
C LEU A 40 -8.64 11.38 3.49
N GLU A 41 -9.13 12.55 3.93
CA GLU A 41 -9.91 12.72 5.16
C GLU A 41 -11.11 11.75 5.17
N GLN A 42 -11.89 11.72 4.09
CA GLN A 42 -13.00 10.79 3.94
C GLN A 42 -12.55 9.33 3.97
N SER A 43 -11.41 9.01 3.37
CA SER A 43 -10.83 7.66 3.43
C SER A 43 -10.35 7.28 4.84
N MET A 44 -9.95 8.25 5.67
CA MET A 44 -9.51 8.02 7.04
C MET A 44 -10.68 7.86 8.01
N ASP A 45 -11.85 8.43 7.72
CA ASP A 45 -13.09 8.29 8.50
C ASP A 45 -13.74 6.89 8.39
N ASN A 46 -12.98 5.87 7.98
CA ASN A 46 -13.45 4.50 7.93
C ASN A 46 -13.38 3.86 9.33
N PRO A 47 -14.51 3.47 9.95
CA PRO A 47 -14.53 2.88 11.30
C PRO A 47 -13.76 1.54 11.42
N TRP A 48 -13.40 0.93 10.29
CA TRP A 48 -12.65 -0.33 10.22
C TRP A 48 -11.16 -0.15 9.97
N LEU A 49 -10.71 1.09 9.82
CA LEU A 49 -9.31 1.45 9.69
C LEU A 49 -8.81 1.92 11.06
N ASP A 50 -7.70 1.36 11.53
CA ASP A 50 -6.92 1.94 12.62
C ASP A 50 -5.74 2.70 12.00
N PRO A 51 -5.82 4.03 11.81
CA PRO A 51 -4.78 4.77 11.11
C PRO A 51 -3.39 4.61 11.74
N ALA A 52 -3.30 4.44 13.07
CA ALA A 52 -2.03 4.31 13.76
C ALA A 52 -1.33 2.96 13.51
N ARG A 53 -2.09 1.92 13.14
CA ARG A 53 -1.56 0.55 12.94
C ARG A 53 -1.63 0.09 11.49
N ASP A 54 -2.61 0.57 10.74
CA ASP A 54 -2.93 0.13 9.39
C ASP A 54 -2.37 1.08 8.32
N ILE A 55 -1.71 2.18 8.72
CA ILE A 55 -0.99 3.09 7.84
C ILE A 55 0.44 3.28 8.34
N CYS A 56 1.38 3.25 7.40
CA CYS A 56 2.78 3.51 7.67
C CYS A 56 3.38 4.45 6.63
N LEU A 57 4.29 5.29 7.11
CA LEU A 57 4.93 6.38 6.40
C LEU A 57 6.45 6.17 6.44
N TRP A 58 7.11 6.49 5.33
CA TRP A 58 8.56 6.47 5.22
C TRP A 58 9.06 7.84 4.76
N GLU A 59 9.99 8.38 5.53
CA GLU A 59 10.62 9.66 5.29
C GLU A 59 12.09 9.48 4.94
N ASP A 60 12.62 10.36 4.11
CA ASP A 60 14.05 10.47 3.88
C ASP A 60 14.77 11.20 5.03
N ALA A 61 16.08 11.34 4.92
CA ALA A 61 16.90 12.05 5.91
C ALA A 61 16.53 13.53 6.08
N GLY A 62 15.83 14.12 5.11
CA GLY A 62 15.35 15.51 5.16
C GLY A 62 13.94 15.64 5.73
N GLY A 63 13.31 14.55 6.18
CA GLY A 63 11.92 14.55 6.66
C GLY A 63 10.88 14.62 5.54
N LYS A 64 11.28 14.43 4.27
CA LYS A 64 10.33 14.39 3.17
C LYS A 64 9.71 13.00 3.09
N LEU A 65 8.38 12.95 3.01
CA LEU A 65 7.65 11.71 2.80
C LEU A 65 7.95 11.15 1.39
N ILE A 66 8.54 9.95 1.35
CA ILE A 66 8.92 9.24 0.13
C ILE A 66 8.23 7.89 -0.03
N GLY A 67 7.60 7.39 1.03
CA GLY A 67 6.78 6.18 1.00
C GLY A 67 5.53 6.30 1.84
N TYR A 68 4.43 5.78 1.33
CA TYR A 68 3.14 5.66 2.00
C TYR A 68 2.60 4.27 1.77
N SER A 69 2.08 3.63 2.82
CA SER A 69 1.44 2.34 2.72
C SER A 69 0.23 2.24 3.63
N ARG A 70 -0.77 1.50 3.18
CA ARG A 70 -1.96 1.15 3.96
C ARG A 70 -2.33 -0.33 3.79
N VAL A 71 -2.80 -0.96 4.86
CA VAL A 71 -3.40 -2.30 4.80
C VAL A 71 -4.89 -2.19 5.10
N GLY A 72 -5.73 -2.38 4.09
CA GLY A 72 -7.18 -2.51 4.31
C GLY A 72 -7.50 -3.90 4.84
N ILE A 73 -8.06 -4.01 6.04
CA ILE A 73 -8.38 -5.29 6.68
C ILE A 73 -9.90 -5.44 6.78
N PRO A 74 -10.50 -6.48 6.18
CA PRO A 74 -11.93 -6.69 6.29
C PRO A 74 -12.35 -7.02 7.72
N LYS A 75 -13.56 -6.61 8.10
CA LYS A 75 -14.15 -6.88 9.42
C LYS A 75 -14.39 -8.37 9.65
N SER A 76 -14.93 -9.04 8.64
CA SER A 76 -15.38 -10.42 8.72
C SER A 76 -15.04 -11.20 7.45
N GLY A 77 -15.00 -12.52 7.60
CA GLY A 77 -14.53 -13.46 6.60
C GLY A 77 -14.19 -14.78 7.29
N LYS A 78 -14.27 -15.90 6.55
CA LYS A 78 -13.74 -17.19 7.03
C LYS A 78 -12.23 -17.08 7.21
N GLU A 79 -11.57 -16.42 6.27
CA GLU A 79 -10.17 -16.01 6.30
C GLU A 79 -10.11 -14.49 6.14
N ILE A 80 -9.05 -13.87 6.64
CA ILE A 80 -8.88 -12.41 6.56
C ILE A 80 -7.97 -12.10 5.38
N GLU A 81 -8.57 -11.55 4.33
CA GLU A 81 -7.86 -11.12 3.13
C GLU A 81 -7.54 -9.61 3.24
N GLY A 82 -6.34 -9.27 3.72
CA GLY A 82 -5.92 -7.88 3.82
C GLY A 82 -5.36 -7.36 2.50
N PHE A 83 -5.66 -6.12 2.14
CA PHE A 83 -5.16 -5.49 0.91
C PHE A 83 -4.09 -4.43 1.21
N LEU A 84 -2.85 -4.71 0.82
CA LEU A 84 -1.72 -3.79 0.84
C LEU A 84 -1.72 -2.90 -0.39
N GLY A 85 -1.99 -1.61 -0.16
CA GLY A 85 -1.80 -0.55 -1.15
C GLY A 85 -0.67 0.36 -0.71
N PHE A 86 0.24 0.70 -1.62
CA PHE A 86 1.35 1.59 -1.31
C PHE A 86 1.71 2.52 -2.47
N ARG A 87 2.44 3.58 -2.14
CA ARG A 87 3.00 4.57 -3.07
C ARG A 87 4.43 4.86 -2.66
N VAL A 88 5.32 4.85 -3.65
CA VAL A 88 6.73 5.22 -3.48
C VAL A 88 7.07 6.32 -4.46
N HIS A 89 7.67 7.38 -3.92
CA HIS A 89 8.09 8.54 -4.69
C HIS A 89 8.98 8.10 -5.86
N PRO A 90 8.79 8.60 -7.09
CA PRO A 90 9.50 8.11 -8.28
C PRO A 90 11.03 8.08 -8.12
N THR A 91 11.60 9.05 -7.42
CA THR A 91 13.06 9.14 -7.17
C THR A 91 13.60 8.13 -6.16
N ALA A 92 12.73 7.42 -5.43
CA ALA A 92 13.09 6.45 -4.40
C ALA A 92 12.72 5.00 -4.79
N ARG A 93 12.22 4.79 -6.02
CA ARG A 93 11.83 3.48 -6.55
C ARG A 93 13.04 2.61 -6.88
N GLY A 94 12.83 1.30 -6.85
CA GLY A 94 13.86 0.31 -7.18
C GLY A 94 14.93 0.14 -6.10
N GLY A 95 14.69 0.68 -4.91
CA GLY A 95 15.53 0.52 -3.73
C GLY A 95 14.98 -0.54 -2.76
N ASP A 96 15.39 -0.43 -1.50
CA ASP A 96 14.92 -1.33 -0.44
C ASP A 96 13.56 -0.90 0.16
N LEU A 97 13.06 0.28 -0.20
CA LEU A 97 11.85 0.86 0.39
C LEU A 97 10.63 0.00 0.10
N GLU A 98 10.41 -0.42 -1.15
CA GLU A 98 9.24 -1.26 -1.47
C GLU A 98 9.31 -2.61 -0.74
N SER A 99 10.51 -3.16 -0.57
CA SER A 99 10.73 -4.40 0.19
C SER A 99 10.40 -4.22 1.68
N GLN A 100 10.76 -3.08 2.28
CA GLN A 100 10.39 -2.74 3.65
C GLN A 100 8.88 -2.56 3.82
N ILE A 101 8.21 -1.94 2.85
CA ILE A 101 6.76 -1.76 2.84
C ILE A 101 6.04 -3.12 2.82
N ILE A 102 6.47 -4.02 1.93
CA ILE A 102 5.91 -5.37 1.84
C ILE A 102 6.12 -6.14 3.15
N ALA A 103 7.32 -6.07 3.73
CA ALA A 103 7.61 -6.72 5.02
C ALA A 103 6.74 -6.16 6.16
N TRP A 104 6.51 -4.84 6.18
CA TRP A 104 5.61 -4.21 7.14
C TRP A 104 4.17 -4.72 6.99
N GLY A 105 3.64 -4.78 5.76
CA GLY A 105 2.28 -5.28 5.50
C GLY A 105 2.09 -6.74 5.93
N LYS A 106 3.10 -7.60 5.69
CA LYS A 106 3.10 -8.98 6.19
C LYS A 106 3.09 -9.04 7.71
N GLY A 107 3.89 -8.19 8.37
CA GLY A 107 3.93 -8.06 9.82
C GLY A 107 2.57 -7.66 10.39
N ARG A 108 1.93 -6.65 9.79
CA ARG A 108 0.62 -6.16 10.25
C ARG A 108 -0.46 -7.23 10.16
N LEU A 109 -0.54 -7.99 9.06
CA LEU A 109 -1.50 -9.10 8.98
C LEU A 109 -1.19 -10.23 9.94
N ARG A 110 0.08 -10.50 10.24
CA ARG A 110 0.44 -11.49 11.27
C ARG A 110 -0.09 -11.09 12.64
N GLU A 111 0.00 -9.81 13.02
CA GLU A 111 -0.61 -9.32 14.26
C GLU A 111 -2.13 -9.55 14.27
N VAL A 112 -2.81 -9.21 13.17
CA VAL A 112 -4.26 -9.42 13.02
C VAL A 112 -4.64 -10.91 13.12
N SER A 113 -3.81 -11.79 12.56
CA SER A 113 -3.99 -13.24 12.67
C SER A 113 -3.99 -13.70 14.13
N GLN A 114 -3.01 -13.20 14.90
CA GLN A 114 -2.84 -13.52 16.32
C GLN A 114 -4.00 -12.94 17.15
N GLU A 115 -4.39 -11.70 16.91
CA GLU A 115 -5.47 -11.02 17.62
C GLU A 115 -6.83 -11.67 17.38
N ARG A 116 -7.11 -12.10 16.14
CA ARG A 116 -8.42 -12.61 15.73
C ARG A 116 -8.51 -14.12 15.67
N GLY A 117 -7.39 -14.83 15.85
CA GLY A 117 -7.31 -16.29 15.77
C GLY A 117 -7.71 -16.85 14.39
N LYS A 118 -7.44 -16.11 13.31
CA LYS A 118 -7.85 -16.47 11.94
C LYS A 118 -6.65 -16.56 11.02
N LYS A 119 -6.77 -17.41 9.99
CA LYS A 119 -5.86 -17.40 8.85
C LYS A 119 -5.94 -16.06 8.15
N VAL A 120 -4.78 -15.56 7.72
CA VAL A 120 -4.64 -14.28 7.04
C VAL A 120 -3.98 -14.49 5.68
N GLN A 121 -4.37 -13.66 4.74
CA GLN A 121 -3.82 -13.61 3.40
C GLN A 121 -3.55 -12.16 3.06
N LEU A 122 -2.31 -11.83 2.69
CA LEU A 122 -1.96 -10.49 2.21
C LEU A 122 -2.11 -10.44 0.70
N ARG A 123 -2.98 -9.57 0.21
CA ARG A 123 -3.14 -9.22 -1.21
C ARG A 123 -2.56 -7.86 -1.52
N SER A 124 -2.10 -7.68 -2.74
CA SER A 124 -1.73 -6.38 -3.30
C SER A 124 -2.25 -6.29 -4.73
N GLY A 125 -2.01 -5.17 -5.41
CA GLY A 125 -2.47 -4.94 -6.78
C GLY A 125 -1.45 -4.14 -7.57
N ALA A 126 -1.25 -4.52 -8.83
CA ALA A 126 -0.34 -3.86 -9.76
C ALA A 126 -0.95 -3.85 -11.15
N ARG A 127 -0.99 -2.68 -11.82
CA ARG A 127 -1.53 -2.53 -13.19
C ARG A 127 -0.65 -3.26 -14.21
N ALA A 128 -1.23 -3.64 -15.35
CA ALA A 128 -0.51 -4.34 -16.42
C ALA A 128 0.74 -3.59 -16.91
N GLY A 129 0.67 -2.26 -16.98
CA GLY A 129 1.81 -1.41 -17.37
C GLY A 129 2.91 -1.28 -16.30
N GLN A 130 2.69 -1.77 -15.08
CA GLN A 130 3.63 -1.63 -13.97
C GLN A 130 4.50 -2.89 -13.81
N SER A 131 5.24 -3.26 -14.87
CA SER A 131 6.04 -4.49 -14.90
C SER A 131 7.06 -4.59 -13.76
N GLN A 132 7.62 -3.46 -13.33
CA GLN A 132 8.55 -3.40 -12.19
C GLN A 132 7.86 -3.77 -10.86
N LEU A 133 6.65 -3.28 -10.64
CA LEU A 133 5.87 -3.60 -9.44
C LEU A 133 5.43 -5.07 -9.45
N VAL A 134 5.02 -5.59 -10.61
CA VAL A 134 4.72 -7.02 -10.80
C VAL A 134 5.92 -7.88 -10.42
N ALA A 135 7.09 -7.62 -11.00
CA ALA A 135 8.31 -8.37 -10.73
C ALA A 135 8.73 -8.28 -9.25
N LEU A 136 8.56 -7.11 -8.63
CA LEU A 136 8.80 -6.92 -7.20
C LEU A 136 7.88 -7.80 -6.36
N LEU A 137 6.57 -7.78 -6.63
CA LEU A 137 5.60 -8.60 -5.90
C LEU A 137 5.98 -10.08 -6.04
N GLU A 138 6.18 -10.57 -7.26
CA GLU A 138 6.58 -11.96 -7.52
C GLU A 138 7.85 -12.36 -6.75
N ARG A 139 8.88 -11.49 -6.73
CA ARG A 139 10.11 -11.70 -5.93
C ARG A 139 9.83 -11.84 -4.43
N HIS A 140 8.79 -11.22 -3.93
CA HIS A 140 8.36 -11.28 -2.53
C HIS A 140 7.39 -12.43 -2.21
N GLY A 141 7.20 -13.37 -3.15
CA GLY A 141 6.44 -14.60 -2.97
C GLY A 141 4.94 -14.48 -3.28
N PHE A 142 4.54 -13.37 -3.85
CA PHE A 142 3.18 -13.11 -4.30
C PHE A 142 2.94 -13.88 -5.62
N ILE A 143 1.90 -14.73 -5.70
CA ILE A 143 1.47 -15.43 -6.94
C ILE A 143 0.17 -14.85 -7.55
N PRO A 144 0.08 -14.58 -8.88
CA PRO A 144 -1.07 -13.91 -9.47
C PRO A 144 -2.33 -14.79 -9.39
N GLU A 145 -3.41 -14.28 -8.77
CA GLU A 145 -4.63 -15.03 -8.46
C GLU A 145 -5.82 -14.66 -9.36
N ARG A 146 -5.95 -13.37 -9.72
CA ARG A 146 -7.08 -12.87 -10.50
C ARG A 146 -6.68 -11.68 -11.35
N TYR A 147 -7.30 -11.54 -12.51
CA TYR A 147 -7.22 -10.36 -13.36
C TYR A 147 -8.57 -9.63 -13.29
N PHE A 148 -8.54 -8.35 -12.97
CA PHE A 148 -9.71 -7.48 -13.07
C PHE A 148 -9.65 -6.71 -14.39
N TYR A 149 -10.79 -6.51 -15.02
CA TYR A 149 -10.91 -5.72 -16.23
C TYR A 149 -11.98 -4.67 -15.96
N PHE A 150 -11.57 -3.42 -15.81
CA PHE A 150 -12.51 -2.31 -15.75
C PHE A 150 -12.74 -1.83 -17.19
N PHE A 151 -13.99 -1.87 -17.65
CA PHE A 151 -14.39 -1.34 -18.95
C PHE A 151 -14.49 0.19 -18.87
N CYS A 152 -13.34 0.83 -18.82
CA CYS A 152 -13.10 2.20 -19.25
C CYS A 152 -11.64 2.19 -19.68
N TYR A 153 -11.25 2.92 -20.72
CA TYR A 153 -9.92 2.90 -21.34
C TYR A 153 -8.80 2.60 -20.31
N TRP A 154 -7.92 1.63 -20.61
CA TRP A 154 -6.78 1.11 -19.80
C TRP A 154 -7.02 -0.19 -19.01
N LEU A 155 -6.35 -1.26 -19.45
CA LEU A 155 -6.34 -2.60 -18.85
C LEU A 155 -5.78 -2.57 -17.41
N LEU A 156 -6.67 -2.60 -16.42
CA LEU A 156 -6.32 -2.56 -15.00
C LEU A 156 -6.21 -3.98 -14.45
N VAL A 157 -5.18 -4.71 -14.86
CA VAL A 157 -4.82 -5.96 -14.18
C VAL A 157 -4.59 -5.62 -12.70
N ILE A 158 -5.30 -6.26 -11.79
CA ILE A 158 -5.00 -6.23 -10.36
C ILE A 158 -4.70 -7.68 -10.05
N CYS A 159 -3.43 -8.08 -10.14
CA CYS A 159 -3.04 -9.39 -9.64
C CYS A 159 -3.23 -9.37 -8.13
N ALA A 160 -4.32 -9.96 -7.63
CA ALA A 160 -4.38 -10.36 -6.24
C ALA A 160 -3.27 -11.39 -6.04
N TYR A 161 -2.47 -11.19 -5.01
CA TYR A 161 -1.35 -12.05 -4.75
C TYR A 161 -1.48 -12.59 -3.33
N SER A 162 -1.20 -13.86 -3.08
CA SER A 162 -1.42 -14.48 -1.77
C SER A 162 -0.12 -14.88 -1.08
N ILE A 163 -0.02 -14.68 0.23
CA ILE A 163 0.92 -15.44 1.07
C ILE A 163 0.13 -16.02 2.23
N ASN A 164 0.12 -17.35 2.31
CA ASN A 164 -0.39 -18.09 3.46
C ASN A 164 0.67 -18.08 4.56
N HIS A 165 0.29 -17.66 5.77
CA HIS A 165 1.04 -17.90 7.00
C HIS A 165 0.19 -18.74 7.97
#